data_AF-Q2NIH3-F1
#
_entry.id   AF-Q2NIH3-F1
#
_cell.length_a   1.000
_cell.length_b   1.000
_cell.length_c   1.000
_cell.angle_alpha   90.00
_cell.angle_beta   90.00
_cell.angle_gamma   90.00
#
_symmetry.space_group_name_H-M   'P 1'
#
loop_
_entity.id
_entity.type
_entity.pdbx_description
1 polymer ?
#
loop_
_entity_poly.entity_id
_entity_poly.type
_entity_poly.pdbx_seq_one_letter_code
_entity_poly.pdbx_strand_id
1 'polypeptide(L)'
;MNKQNFHHISVLKKEAIDFLKIKPEGIYVDATLGQCGHTIEIANLLQQGFLYSFDQDVEACTNAKKTLSPHLPIEIIHSIFRI
;
A
#
# COMPACT_ATOMS: atom_id res chain seq x y z
N MET A 1 -1.33 -3.45 29.70
CA MET A 1 -0.54 -2.45 28.96
C MET A 1 -1.50 -1.65 28.09
N ASN A 2 -1.61 -0.35 28.32
CA ASN A 2 -2.51 0.52 27.55
C ASN A 2 -2.03 0.56 26.10
N LYS A 3 -2.84 0.06 25.16
CA LYS A 3 -2.66 0.32 23.72
C LYS A 3 -2.82 1.82 23.51
N GLN A 4 -1.72 2.55 23.56
CA GLN A 4 -1.63 3.88 22.97
C GLN A 4 -2.06 3.70 21.50
N ASN A 5 -3.06 4.47 21.05
CA ASN A 5 -3.45 4.53 19.65
C ASN A 5 -2.31 5.19 18.86
N PHE A 6 -1.26 4.43 18.56
CA PHE A 6 -0.22 4.84 17.63
C PHE A 6 -0.85 4.90 16.24
N HIS A 7 -1.13 6.12 15.78
CA HIS A 7 -1.53 6.35 14.41
C HIS A 7 -0.25 6.39 13.56
N HIS A 8 -0.04 5.38 12.71
CA HIS A 8 1.07 5.41 11.77
C HIS A 8 0.85 6.53 10.74
N ILE A 9 1.92 7.27 10.46
CA ILE A 9 1.94 8.33 9.45
C ILE A 9 3.04 7.97 8.47
N SER A 10 2.69 7.85 7.19
CA SER A 10 3.67 7.58 6.14
C SER A 10 4.59 8.78 5.94
N VAL A 11 5.89 8.51 5.89
CA VAL A 11 6.93 9.52 5.64
C VAL A 11 6.85 9.97 4.19
N LEU A 12 6.86 11.30 3.97
CA LEU A 12 6.81 11.94 2.65
C LEU A 12 5.62 11.48 1.79
N LYS A 13 4.47 11.25 2.42
CA LYS A 13 3.28 10.69 1.76
C LYS A 13 2.86 11.50 0.54
N LYS A 14 2.73 12.82 0.68
CA LYS A 14 2.26 13.69 -0.40
C LYS A 14 3.30 13.75 -1.52
N GLU A 15 4.56 13.93 -1.16
CA GLU A 15 5.68 14.06 -2.08
C GLU A 15 5.86 12.79 -2.92
N ALA A 16 5.74 11.61 -2.30
CA ALA A 16 5.82 10.33 -2.99
C ALA A 16 4.70 10.18 -4.03
N ILE A 17 3.46 10.49 -3.67
CA ILE A 17 2.30 10.42 -4.57
C ILE A 17 2.42 11.44 -5.72
N ASP A 18 2.80 12.68 -5.41
CA ASP A 18 3.00 13.73 -6.41
C ASP A 18 4.12 13.37 -7.40
N PHE A 19 5.20 12.76 -6.92
CA PHE A 19 6.33 12.36 -7.75
C PHE A 19 6.01 11.15 -8.65
N LEU A 20 5.24 10.18 -8.14
CA LEU A 20 4.80 9.01 -8.90
C LEU A 20 3.90 9.37 -10.10
N LYS A 21 3.27 10.56 -10.08
CA LYS A 21 2.40 11.06 -11.16
C LYS A 21 1.41 9.98 -11.62
N ILE A 22 0.65 9.48 -10.66
CA ILE A 22 -0.21 8.31 -10.83
C ILE A 22 -1.21 8.56 -11.95
N LYS A 23 -1.30 7.59 -12.86
CA LYS A 23 -2.30 7.52 -13.93
C LYS A 23 -3.40 6.55 -13.51
N PRO A 24 -4.69 6.91 -13.65
CA PRO A 24 -5.80 6.04 -13.22
C PRO A 24 -5.81 4.64 -13.84
N GLU A 25 -5.21 4.47 -15.02
CA GLU A 25 -5.09 3.22 -15.79
C GLU A 25 -3.73 2.53 -15.63
N GLY A 26 -2.82 3.09 -14.83
CA GLY A 26 -1.46 2.59 -14.69
C GLY A 26 -1.36 1.32 -13.84
N ILE A 27 -0.26 0.58 -14.04
CA ILE A 27 0.11 -0.55 -13.19
C ILE A 27 1.30 -0.13 -12.34
N TYR A 28 1.17 -0.29 -11.03
CA TYR A 28 2.15 0.16 -10.05
C TYR A 28 2.59 -0.98 -9.14
N VAL A 29 3.75 -0.79 -8.51
CA VAL A 29 4.28 -1.67 -7.49
C VAL A 29 4.60 -0.87 -6.24
N ASP A 30 4.04 -1.28 -5.10
CA ASP A 30 4.53 -0.90 -3.78
C ASP A 30 5.44 -2.02 -3.28
N ALA A 31 6.74 -1.77 -3.26
CA ALA A 31 7.73 -2.78 -2.88
C ALA A 31 7.80 -3.03 -1.36
N THR A 32 7.13 -2.21 -0.55
CA THR A 32 7.26 -2.18 0.91
C THR A 32 5.93 -1.81 1.57
N LEU A 33 4.91 -2.65 1.42
CA LEU A 33 3.53 -2.46 1.88
C LEU A 33 3.42 -1.87 3.31
N GLY A 34 4.16 -2.43 4.27
CA GLY A 34 4.18 -2.00 5.67
C GLY A 34 2.77 -1.87 6.25
N GLN A 35 2.45 -0.69 6.81
CA GLN A 35 1.11 -0.39 7.35
C GLN A 35 0.14 0.20 6.31
N CYS A 36 0.39 -0.04 5.02
CA CYS A 36 -0.48 0.30 3.88
C CYS A 36 -0.68 1.80 3.58
N GLY A 37 0.02 2.71 4.26
CA GLY A 37 -0.29 4.14 4.15
C GLY A 37 -0.07 4.74 2.76
N HIS A 38 1.02 4.38 2.05
CA HIS A 38 1.19 4.77 0.64
C HIS A 38 0.32 3.93 -0.30
N THR A 39 0.27 2.61 -0.07
CA THR A 39 -0.58 1.67 -0.81
C THR A 39 -2.03 2.18 -0.95
N ILE A 40 -2.65 2.67 0.13
CA ILE A 40 -4.03 3.16 0.12
C ILE A 40 -4.18 4.38 -0.78
N GLU A 41 -3.28 5.36 -0.67
CA GLU A 41 -3.32 6.57 -1.49
C GLU A 41 -3.15 6.25 -2.97
N ILE A 42 -2.23 5.33 -3.31
CA ILE A 42 -2.03 4.88 -4.69
C ILE A 42 -3.30 4.19 -5.21
N ALA A 43 -3.82 3.20 -4.48
CA ALA A 43 -4.98 2.42 -4.90
C ALA A 43 -6.25 3.26 -5.09
N ASN A 44 -6.47 4.28 -4.25
CA ASN A 44 -7.61 5.19 -4.37
C ASN A 44 -7.58 6.07 -5.63
N LEU A 45 -6.39 6.28 -6.22
CA LEU A 45 -6.23 7.07 -7.44
C LEU A 45 -6.37 6.22 -8.72
N LEU A 46 -6.43 4.89 -8.59
CA LEU A 46 -6.62 3.98 -9.70
C LEU A 46 -8.11 3.77 -10.00
N GLN A 47 -8.43 3.67 -11.29
CA GLN A 47 -9.78 3.36 -11.79
C GLN A 47 -9.78 2.06 -12.60
N GLN A 48 -8.93 2.01 -13.63
CA GLN A 48 -8.74 0.85 -14.53
C GLN A 48 -7.35 0.22 -14.36
N GLY A 49 -6.51 0.85 -13.53
CA GLY A 49 -5.18 0.39 -13.19
C GLY A 49 -5.18 -0.68 -12.11
N PHE A 50 -3.97 -1.10 -11.73
CA PHE A 50 -3.78 -2.14 -10.72
C PHE A 50 -2.52 -1.90 -9.90
N LEU A 51 -2.55 -2.29 -8.62
CA LEU A 51 -1.41 -2.18 -7.71
C LEU A 51 -0.99 -3.56 -7.20
N TYR A 52 0.29 -3.89 -7.32
CA TYR A 52 0.88 -5.03 -6.63
C TYR A 52 1.67 -4.53 -5.43
N SER A 53 1.31 -4.97 -4.22
CA SER A 53 2.01 -4.57 -3.00
C SER A 53 2.69 -5.76 -2.35
N PHE A 54 4.00 -5.63 -2.14
CA PHE A 54 4.87 -6.65 -1.59
C PHE A 54 5.23 -6.32 -0.14
N ASP A 55 5.27 -7.37 0.70
CA ASP A 55 6.02 -7.33 1.95
C ASP A 55 6.60 -8.70 2.26
N GLN A 56 7.74 -8.71 2.95
CA GLN A 56 8.33 -9.94 3.49
C GLN A 56 7.74 -10.30 4.87
N ASP A 57 7.10 -9.33 5.54
CA ASP A 57 6.47 -9.55 6.83
C ASP A 57 5.03 -10.06 6.67
N VAL A 58 4.81 -11.30 7.13
CA VAL A 58 3.48 -11.93 7.13
C VAL A 58 2.46 -11.16 7.97
N GLU A 59 2.89 -10.47 9.03
CA GLU A 59 2.00 -9.65 9.87
C GLU A 59 1.52 -8.43 9.09
N ALA A 60 2.40 -7.76 8.35
CA ALA A 60 2.05 -6.64 7.47
C ALA A 60 1.02 -7.08 6.42
N CYS A 61 1.26 -8.19 5.71
CA CYS A 61 0.31 -8.72 4.73
C CYS A 61 -1.03 -9.12 5.36
N THR A 62 -1.01 -9.73 6.56
CA THR A 62 -2.22 -10.15 7.27
C THR A 62 -3.02 -8.96 7.75
N ASN A 63 -2.36 -7.91 8.24
CA ASN A 63 -3.00 -6.67 8.65
C ASN A 63 -3.59 -5.94 7.44
N ALA A 64 -2.85 -5.85 6.33
CA ALA A 64 -3.31 -5.26 5.08
C ALA A 64 -4.63 -5.87 4.60
N LYS A 65 -4.74 -7.21 4.61
CA LYS A 65 -5.98 -7.92 4.24
C LYS A 65 -7.18 -7.60 5.13
N LYS A 66 -6.96 -7.12 6.37
CA LYS A 66 -8.02 -6.68 7.29
C LYS A 66 -8.34 -5.19 7.15
N THR A 67 -7.32 -4.38 6.84
CA THR A 67 -7.41 -2.92 6.77
C THR A 67 -7.91 -2.43 5.42
N LEU A 68 -7.48 -3.06 4.33
CA LEU A 68 -7.79 -2.63 2.98
C LEU A 68 -9.21 -3.02 2.58
N SER A 69 -9.88 -2.13 1.84
CA SER A 69 -11.21 -2.41 1.37
C SER A 69 -11.19 -3.43 0.22
N PRO A 70 -12.11 -4.41 0.18
CA PRO A 70 -12.13 -5.43 -0.86
C PRO A 70 -12.33 -4.92 -2.30
N HIS A 71 -12.75 -3.66 -2.47
CA HIS A 71 -12.98 -3.06 -3.78
C HIS A 71 -11.74 -2.38 -4.39
N LEU A 72 -10.66 -2.25 -3.64
CA LEU A 72 -9.43 -1.65 -4.15
C LEU A 72 -8.79 -2.59 -5.19
N PRO A 73 -8.26 -2.05 -6.32
CA PRO A 73 -7.64 -2.86 -7.37
C PRO A 73 -6.21 -3.25 -6.99
N ILE A 74 -6.07 -4.06 -5.94
CA ILE A 74 -4.79 -4.41 -5.32
C ILE A 74 -4.63 -5.91 -5.10
N GLU A 75 -3.42 -6.42 -5.32
CA GLU A 75 -2.98 -7.73 -4.86
C GLU A 75 -1.89 -7.59 -3.79
N ILE A 76 -2.07 -8.29 -2.66
CA ILE A 76 -1.09 -8.35 -1.57
C ILE A 76 -0.26 -9.61 -1.70
N ILE A 77 1.03 -9.44 -1.95
CA ILE A 77 1.99 -10.52 -2.19
C ILE A 77 2.94 -10.62 -0.99
N HIS A 78 2.88 -11.75 -0.29
CA HIS A 78 3.85 -12.06 0.77
C HIS A 78 5.12 -12.63 0.13
N SER A 79 6.09 -11.75 -0.16
CA SER A 79 7.38 -12.08 -0.75
C SER A 79 8.34 -10.90 -0.57
N ILE A 80 9.64 -11.20 -0.55
CA ILE A 80 10.66 -10.18 -0.74
C ILE A 80 10.56 -9.60 -2.17
N PHE A 81 10.67 -8.29 -2.30
CA PHE A 81 10.81 -7.62 -3.59
C PHE A 81 12.29 -7.60 -4.01
N ARG A 82 12.62 -8.15 -5.18
CA ARG A 82 13.97 -8.19 -5.76
C ARG A 82 13.89 -7.88 -7.25
N ILE A 83 14.79 -7.02 -7.73
CA ILE A 83 14.97 -6.69 -9.15
C ILE A 83 16.28 -7.26 -9.69
#